data_AF-V8N3I6-F1
#
_entry.id   AF-V8N3I6-F1
#
_cell.length_a   1.000
_cell.length_b   1.000
_cell.length_c   1.000
_cell.angle_alpha   90.00
_cell.angle_beta   90.00
_cell.angle_gamma   90.00
#
_symmetry.space_group_name_H-M   'P 1'
#
loop_
_entity.id
_entity.type
_entity.pdbx_description
1 polymer ?
#
loop_
_entity_poly.entity_id
_entity_poly.type
_entity_poly.pdbx_seq_one_letter_code
_entity_poly.pdbx_strand_id
1 'polypeptide(L)'
;DFEDDLFGEGDIISRSDFPESWLWLTEQLTERPNRICVAEPYEITVMKDFFIDLRVPYSVVKNEQVEIRAILYNYADEDIYVRVELLYNPAFCSASTEGRRYQEQFPIKALSSRAVPFVIVPLQQGLHDIEVKASVRGELASDGVRKKLKV
;
A
#
# COMPACT_ATOMS: atom_id res chain seq x y z
N ASP A 1 23.98 10.77 -11.73
CA ASP A 1 23.93 9.29 -11.83
C ASP A 1 23.46 8.66 -10.51
N PHE A 2 22.35 9.14 -9.92
CA PHE A 2 21.81 8.64 -8.63
C PHE A 2 20.32 8.21 -8.73
N GLU A 3 19.74 8.34 -9.91
CA GLU A 3 18.33 8.01 -10.20
C GLU A 3 18.18 6.68 -10.95
N ASP A 4 19.28 6.06 -11.40
CA ASP A 4 19.26 4.83 -12.21
C ASP A 4 19.01 3.53 -11.41
N ASP A 5 19.23 3.54 -10.08
CA ASP A 5 19.08 2.36 -9.21
C ASP A 5 17.70 2.29 -8.51
N LEU A 6 16.77 3.17 -8.87
CA LEU A 6 15.43 3.22 -8.31
C LEU A 6 14.42 3.16 -9.43
N PHE A 7 13.40 2.31 -9.28
CA PHE A 7 12.36 2.21 -10.30
C PHE A 7 11.71 3.55 -10.58
N GLY A 8 11.56 3.84 -11.86
CA GLY A 8 10.69 4.90 -12.34
C GLY A 8 9.27 4.64 -11.88
N GLU A 9 8.58 5.71 -11.49
CA GLU A 9 7.26 5.63 -10.89
C GLU A 9 6.16 5.03 -11.80
N GLY A 10 6.40 5.01 -13.12
CA GLY A 10 5.58 4.31 -14.10
C GLY A 10 5.66 2.79 -14.06
N ASP A 11 6.69 2.23 -13.39
CA ASP A 11 6.91 0.79 -13.30
C ASP A 11 6.30 0.17 -12.02
N ILE A 12 5.97 1.00 -11.02
CA ILE A 12 5.40 0.53 -9.75
C ILE A 12 3.87 0.45 -9.89
N ILE A 13 3.37 -0.78 -9.98
CA ILE A 13 1.93 -1.07 -10.06
C ILE A 13 1.32 -0.96 -8.67
N SER A 14 0.39 -0.01 -8.50
CA SER A 14 -0.35 0.14 -7.26
C SER A 14 -1.48 -0.88 -7.12
N ARG A 15 -1.49 -1.57 -5.98
CA ARG A 15 -2.55 -2.52 -5.61
C ARG A 15 -3.81 -1.72 -5.22
N SER A 16 -4.90 -1.89 -5.98
CA SER A 16 -6.23 -1.29 -5.69
C SER A 16 -7.32 -2.31 -5.37
N ASP A 17 -7.27 -3.48 -5.99
CA ASP A 17 -8.34 -4.49 -5.96
C ASP A 17 -7.88 -5.85 -5.43
N PHE A 18 -6.70 -5.89 -4.78
CA PHE A 18 -6.34 -7.05 -3.99
C PHE A 18 -7.16 -6.98 -2.71
N PRO A 19 -8.15 -7.87 -2.51
CA PRO A 19 -8.85 -7.97 -1.23
C PRO A 19 -7.82 -7.99 -0.11
N GLU A 20 -7.91 -6.98 0.77
CA GLU A 20 -6.95 -6.73 1.84
C GLU A 20 -6.77 -8.03 2.62
N SER A 21 -5.60 -8.67 2.45
CA SER A 21 -5.11 -9.82 3.23
C SER A 21 -6.21 -10.71 3.80
N TRP A 22 -6.71 -11.65 3.01
CA TRP A 22 -7.56 -12.72 3.53
C TRP A 22 -6.83 -14.02 3.32
N LEU A 23 -6.78 -14.78 4.41
CA LEU A 23 -6.55 -16.21 4.38
C LEU A 23 -7.54 -16.79 3.36
N TRP A 24 -7.03 -17.21 2.21
CA TRP A 24 -7.87 -17.85 1.20
C TRP A 24 -8.14 -19.28 1.65
N LEU A 25 -9.41 -19.63 1.67
CA LEU A 25 -9.87 -20.98 1.98
C LEU A 25 -10.51 -21.52 0.70
N THR A 26 -9.80 -22.40 0.01
CA THR A 26 -10.31 -23.03 -1.21
C THR A 26 -10.92 -24.38 -0.87
N GLU A 27 -12.15 -24.62 -1.31
CA GLU A 27 -12.86 -25.89 -1.13
C GLU A 27 -13.08 -26.58 -2.48
N GLN A 28 -12.58 -27.82 -2.63
CA GLN A 28 -12.79 -28.63 -3.82
C GLN A 28 -13.90 -29.67 -3.59
N LEU A 29 -15.04 -29.50 -4.27
CA LEU A 29 -16.17 -30.43 -4.17
C LEU A 29 -15.92 -31.67 -5.04
N THR A 30 -15.75 -32.84 -4.40
CA THR A 30 -15.39 -34.11 -5.06
C THR A 30 -16.60 -35.00 -5.40
N GLU A 31 -17.79 -34.73 -4.88
CA GLU A 31 -18.99 -35.57 -5.07
C GLU A 31 -20.02 -34.96 -6.04
N ARG A 32 -20.77 -35.82 -6.76
CA ARG A 32 -21.93 -35.40 -7.59
C ARG A 32 -22.98 -34.74 -6.68
N PRO A 33 -23.76 -33.74 -7.15
CA PRO A 33 -24.61 -32.87 -6.32
C PRO A 33 -25.88 -33.56 -5.77
N ASN A 34 -25.72 -34.69 -5.09
CA ASN A 34 -26.80 -35.45 -4.47
C ASN A 34 -26.46 -35.72 -3.00
N ARG A 35 -26.38 -34.65 -2.17
CA ARG A 35 -26.98 -34.52 -0.80
C ARG A 35 -26.23 -33.62 0.22
N ILE A 36 -24.93 -33.30 0.09
CA ILE A 36 -24.11 -32.24 0.76
C ILE A 36 -22.68 -32.79 0.88
N CYS A 37 -21.67 -32.04 0.41
CA CYS A 37 -20.24 -32.36 0.51
C CYS A 37 -19.51 -31.15 1.11
N VAL A 38 -18.66 -31.37 2.12
CA VAL A 38 -17.83 -30.34 2.77
C VAL A 38 -16.37 -30.70 2.48
N ALA A 39 -15.65 -29.84 1.78
CA ALA A 39 -14.24 -30.07 1.48
C ALA A 39 -13.36 -29.62 2.65
N GLU A 40 -12.18 -30.23 2.78
CA GLU A 40 -11.19 -29.74 3.74
C GLU A 40 -10.62 -28.40 3.24
N PRO A 41 -10.47 -27.41 4.14
CA PRO A 41 -10.00 -26.09 3.77
C PRO A 41 -8.53 -26.13 3.36
N TYR A 42 -8.23 -25.59 2.17
CA TYR A 42 -6.85 -25.42 1.72
C TYR A 42 -6.34 -24.01 2.04
N GLU A 43 -5.28 -23.92 2.86
CA GLU A 43 -4.64 -22.66 3.25
C GLU A 43 -3.63 -22.19 2.21
N ILE A 44 -3.84 -21.00 1.65
CA ILE A 44 -2.90 -20.34 0.73
C ILE A 44 -2.33 -19.11 1.40
N THR A 45 -1.00 -19.08 1.56
CA THR A 45 -0.28 -17.94 2.13
C THR A 45 0.35 -17.10 1.01
N VAL A 46 -0.01 -15.82 0.94
CA VAL A 46 0.60 -14.86 0.01
C VAL A 46 1.39 -13.85 0.83
N MET A 47 2.69 -13.75 0.56
CA MET A 47 3.60 -12.86 1.27
C MET A 47 4.54 -12.17 0.28
N LYS A 48 4.84 -10.90 0.56
CA LYS A 48 5.92 -10.14 -0.08
C LYS A 48 6.93 -9.78 0.98
N ASP A 49 8.20 -9.71 0.61
CA ASP A 49 9.29 -9.38 1.55
C ASP A 49 9.29 -7.89 1.92
N PHE A 50 8.84 -7.04 1.01
CA PHE A 50 8.64 -5.61 1.21
C PHE A 50 7.27 -5.16 0.71
N PHE A 51 6.49 -4.50 1.57
CA PHE A 51 5.18 -3.96 1.21
C PHE A 51 4.73 -2.82 2.12
N ILE A 52 3.73 -2.08 1.63
CA ILE A 52 3.09 -0.99 2.36
C ILE A 52 1.72 -1.45 2.89
N ASP A 53 1.45 -1.17 4.16
CA ASP A 53 0.12 -1.22 4.76
C ASP A 53 -0.39 0.22 4.98
N LEU A 54 -1.34 0.64 4.15
CA LEU A 54 -1.94 1.97 4.23
C LEU A 54 -3.19 1.95 5.11
N ARG A 55 -3.10 2.55 6.30
CA ARG A 55 -4.19 2.62 7.28
C ARG A 55 -5.03 3.86 7.08
N VAL A 56 -6.12 3.70 6.33
CA VAL A 56 -7.09 4.76 6.04
C VAL A 56 -8.30 4.62 6.98
N PRO A 57 -8.78 5.69 7.62
CA PRO A 57 -10.02 5.64 8.41
C PRO A 57 -11.23 5.38 7.51
N TYR A 58 -12.34 4.92 8.12
CA TYR A 58 -13.58 4.65 7.38
C TYR A 58 -14.12 5.88 6.64
N SER A 59 -14.03 7.06 7.25
CA SER A 59 -14.42 8.34 6.65
C SER A 59 -13.72 9.50 7.34
N VAL A 60 -13.56 10.61 6.63
CA VAL A 60 -13.00 11.87 7.14
C VAL A 60 -13.96 13.01 6.81
N VAL A 61 -13.85 14.13 7.53
CA VAL A 61 -14.69 15.29 7.27
C VAL A 61 -14.00 16.22 6.28
N LYS A 62 -14.76 16.77 5.33
CA LYS A 62 -14.28 17.81 4.41
C LYS A 62 -13.65 18.98 5.18
N ASN A 63 -12.50 19.45 4.70
CA ASN A 63 -11.71 20.56 5.24
C ASN A 63 -11.13 20.31 6.65
N GLU A 64 -11.12 19.07 7.14
CA GLU A 64 -10.48 18.70 8.40
C GLU A 64 -9.07 18.13 8.15
N GLN A 65 -8.11 18.54 8.97
CA GLN A 65 -6.76 18.00 8.90
C GLN A 65 -6.71 16.64 9.57
N VAL A 66 -6.27 15.62 8.81
CA VAL A 66 -6.15 14.24 9.29
C VAL A 66 -4.77 13.68 8.98
N GLU A 67 -4.29 12.79 9.86
CA GLU A 67 -3.04 12.05 9.68
C GLU A 67 -3.36 10.60 9.29
N ILE A 68 -2.94 10.21 8.09
CA ILE A 68 -3.00 8.83 7.60
C ILE A 68 -1.62 8.21 7.74
N ARG A 69 -1.56 6.93 8.14
CA ARG A 69 -0.28 6.23 8.36
C ARG A 69 -0.06 5.16 7.31
N ALA A 70 1.08 5.25 6.62
CA ALA A 70 1.60 4.16 5.82
C ALA A 70 2.65 3.42 6.67
N ILE A 71 2.47 2.12 6.86
CA ILE A 71 3.44 1.28 7.55
C ILE A 71 4.19 0.47 6.50
N LEU A 72 5.51 0.61 6.46
CA LEU A 72 6.37 -0.14 5.59
C LEU A 72 6.95 -1.30 6.39
N TYR A 73 6.78 -2.50 5.87
CA TYR A 73 7.34 -3.72 6.45
C TYR A 73 8.54 -4.15 5.62
N ASN A 74 9.65 -4.39 6.31
CA ASN A 74 10.83 -5.06 5.78
C ASN A 74 10.94 -6.44 6.43
N TYR A 75 10.62 -7.49 5.70
CA TYR A 75 10.81 -8.88 6.12
C TYR A 75 12.08 -9.50 5.56
N ALA A 76 12.93 -8.74 4.86
CA ALA A 76 14.26 -9.20 4.52
C ALA A 76 15.18 -9.21 5.75
N ASP A 77 16.21 -10.07 5.71
CA ASP A 77 17.26 -10.16 6.72
C ASP A 77 18.31 -9.03 6.60
N GLU A 78 18.12 -8.10 5.67
CA GLU A 78 19.03 -6.99 5.37
C GLU A 78 18.40 -5.62 5.65
N ASP A 79 19.25 -4.65 5.98
CA ASP A 79 18.83 -3.25 6.16
C ASP A 79 18.62 -2.60 4.78
N ILE A 80 17.41 -2.13 4.53
CA ILE A 80 17.02 -1.56 3.23
C ILE A 80 16.96 -0.03 3.29
N TYR A 81 17.28 0.63 2.17
CA TYR A 81 17.13 2.06 2.01
C TYR A 81 15.95 2.37 1.09
N VAL A 82 14.88 2.94 1.64
CA VAL A 82 13.59 3.06 0.95
C VAL A 82 13.33 4.52 0.57
N ARG A 83 12.78 4.73 -0.63
CA ARG A 83 12.12 5.98 -1.04
C ARG A 83 10.62 5.78 -0.98
N VAL A 84 9.91 6.65 -0.26
CA VAL A 84 8.45 6.67 -0.18
C VAL A 84 7.92 7.94 -0.81
N GLU A 85 6.87 7.81 -1.61
CA GLU A 85 6.26 8.90 -2.34
C GLU A 85 4.74 8.93 -2.11
N LEU A 86 4.21 10.11 -1.83
CA LEU A 86 2.77 10.37 -1.80
C LEU A 86 2.35 10.97 -3.15
N LEU A 87 1.37 10.37 -3.83
CA LEU A 87 0.91 10.91 -5.10
C LEU A 87 0.03 12.15 -4.90
N TYR A 88 0.13 13.08 -5.84
CA TYR A 88 -0.72 14.27 -5.87
C TYR A 88 -2.14 13.91 -6.30
N ASN A 89 -3.12 14.44 -5.57
CA ASN A 89 -4.52 14.37 -5.94
C ASN A 89 -5.16 15.75 -5.70
N PRO A 90 -5.77 16.39 -6.72
CA PRO A 90 -6.37 17.72 -6.57
C PRO A 90 -7.53 17.79 -5.56
N ALA A 91 -8.11 16.65 -5.17
CA ALA A 91 -9.11 16.59 -4.12
C ALA A 91 -8.52 16.74 -2.71
N PHE A 92 -7.19 16.67 -2.55
CA PHE A 92 -6.50 16.77 -1.27
C PHE A 92 -5.50 17.93 -1.26
N CYS A 93 -5.46 18.68 -0.17
CA CYS A 93 -4.34 19.52 0.19
C CYS A 93 -3.37 18.67 1.01
N SER A 94 -2.32 18.17 0.36
CA SER A 94 -1.27 17.35 0.98
C SER A 94 0.10 18.00 0.76
N ALA A 95 1.15 17.36 1.26
CA ALA A 95 2.52 17.79 1.01
C ALA A 95 2.95 17.63 -0.47
N SER A 96 2.20 16.88 -1.27
CA SER A 96 2.42 16.71 -2.70
C SER A 96 1.70 17.78 -3.51
N THR A 97 2.38 18.31 -4.51
CA THR A 97 1.89 19.31 -5.46
C THR A 97 1.84 18.72 -6.87
N GLU A 98 1.12 19.36 -7.79
CA GLU A 98 0.97 18.90 -9.17
C GLU A 98 2.31 18.70 -9.90
N GLY A 99 3.27 19.61 -9.68
CA GLY A 99 4.59 19.54 -10.30
C GLY A 99 5.65 18.80 -9.48
N ARG A 100 5.41 18.59 -8.17
CA ARG A 100 6.38 17.97 -7.26
C ARG A 100 5.69 17.12 -6.21
N ARG A 101 6.01 15.84 -6.22
CA ARG A 101 5.57 14.88 -5.20
C ARG A 101 6.35 15.04 -3.91
N TYR A 102 5.67 14.81 -2.79
CA TYR A 102 6.34 14.60 -1.52
C TYR A 102 7.07 13.26 -1.58
N GLN A 103 8.37 13.30 -1.28
CA GLN A 103 9.23 12.14 -1.23
C GLN A 103 10.05 12.18 0.05
N GLU A 104 10.20 11.02 0.68
CA GLU A 104 11.02 10.83 1.87
C GLU A 104 11.90 9.60 1.68
N GLN A 105 13.16 9.69 2.08
CA GLN A 105 14.10 8.59 1.98
C GLN A 105 14.68 8.27 3.34
N PHE A 106 14.66 6.99 3.71
CA PHE A 106 15.15 6.56 5.01
C PHE A 106 15.50 5.06 5.04
N PRO A 107 16.39 4.65 5.96
CA PRO A 107 16.66 3.24 6.19
C PRO A 107 15.58 2.58 7.05
N ILE A 108 15.28 1.31 6.75
CA ILE A 108 14.50 0.40 7.57
C ILE A 108 15.39 -0.80 7.90
N LYS A 109 15.46 -1.19 9.18
CA LYS A 109 16.30 -2.32 9.59
C LYS A 109 15.73 -3.64 9.08
N ALA A 110 16.57 -4.67 9.00
CA ALA A 110 16.16 -6.05 8.79
C ALA A 110 15.03 -6.46 9.74
N LEU A 111 14.07 -7.24 9.23
CA LEU A 111 12.95 -7.81 10.00
C LEU A 111 12.20 -6.76 10.86
N SER A 112 12.04 -5.54 10.34
CA SER A 112 11.47 -4.42 11.08
C SER A 112 10.45 -3.64 10.26
N SER A 113 9.67 -2.81 10.96
CA SER A 113 8.65 -1.95 10.35
C SER A 113 8.87 -0.50 10.68
N ARG A 114 8.50 0.40 9.76
CA ARG A 114 8.53 1.84 9.99
C ARG A 114 7.24 2.51 9.52
N ALA A 115 6.66 3.33 10.38
CA ALA A 115 5.49 4.12 10.06
C ALA A 115 5.88 5.49 9.50
N VAL A 116 5.24 5.90 8.42
CA VAL A 116 5.34 7.21 7.78
C VAL A 116 3.99 7.91 7.88
N PRO A 117 3.90 9.03 8.61
CA PRO A 117 2.67 9.80 8.71
C PRO A 117 2.52 10.74 7.50
N PHE A 118 1.33 10.77 6.92
CA PHE A 118 0.94 11.72 5.88
C PHE A 118 -0.20 12.58 6.40
N VAL A 119 0.05 13.89 6.50
CA VAL A 119 -0.97 14.87 6.85
C VAL A 119 -1.66 15.32 5.56
N ILE A 120 -2.98 15.17 5.52
CA ILE A 120 -3.80 15.59 4.39
C ILE A 120 -5.04 16.36 4.87
N VAL A 121 -5.53 17.29 4.04
CA VAL A 121 -6.81 17.97 4.23
C VAL A 121 -7.67 17.74 2.99
N PRO A 122 -8.85 17.12 3.09
CA PRO A 122 -9.67 16.83 1.93
C PRO A 122 -10.54 18.03 1.54
N LEU A 123 -10.52 18.40 0.26
CA LEU A 123 -11.14 19.61 -0.29
C LEU A 123 -12.46 19.35 -1.03
N GLN A 124 -12.68 18.11 -1.48
CA GLN A 124 -13.88 17.68 -2.22
C GLN A 124 -14.56 16.52 -1.48
N GLN A 125 -15.89 16.43 -1.58
CA GLN A 125 -16.68 15.31 -1.01
C GLN A 125 -16.75 14.16 -2.00
N GLY A 126 -16.83 12.94 -1.47
CA GLY A 126 -16.96 11.71 -2.26
C GLY A 126 -15.85 10.71 -1.96
N LEU A 127 -15.59 9.84 -2.93
CA LEU A 127 -14.54 8.83 -2.84
C LEU A 127 -13.34 9.28 -3.67
N HIS A 128 -12.24 9.57 -2.98
CA HIS A 128 -11.01 10.05 -3.59
C HIS A 128 -9.88 9.07 -3.33
N ASP A 129 -9.05 8.83 -4.35
CA ASP A 129 -7.96 7.87 -4.25
C ASP A 129 -6.77 8.49 -3.51
N ILE A 130 -6.32 7.82 -2.44
CA ILE A 130 -5.03 8.06 -1.82
C ILE A 130 -4.07 6.97 -2.29
N GLU A 131 -2.93 7.39 -2.84
CA GLU A 131 -1.94 6.49 -3.42
C GLU A 131 -0.54 6.79 -2.87
N VAL A 132 0.10 5.74 -2.37
CA VAL A 132 1.45 5.77 -1.82
C VAL A 132 2.28 4.71 -2.55
N LYS A 133 3.45 5.11 -3.02
CA LYS A 133 4.42 4.20 -3.66
C LYS A 133 5.71 4.19 -2.87
N ALA A 134 6.37 3.04 -2.85
CA ALA A 134 7.70 2.92 -2.28
C ALA A 134 8.58 1.99 -3.10
N SER A 135 9.87 2.34 -3.17
CA SER A 135 10.89 1.55 -3.84
C SER A 135 12.13 1.45 -2.95
N VAL A 136 12.74 0.27 -2.97
CA VAL A 136 14.02 0.00 -2.31
C VAL A 136 15.16 0.34 -3.26
N ARG A 137 16.19 1.01 -2.74
CA ARG A 137 17.36 1.41 -3.52
C ARG A 137 18.24 0.20 -3.83
N GLY A 138 18.58 0.01 -5.10
CA GLY A 138 19.49 -1.05 -5.54
C GLY A 138 18.89 -2.45 -5.54
N GLU A 139 17.60 -2.58 -5.24
CA GLU A 139 16.85 -3.84 -5.24
C GLU A 139 15.64 -3.75 -6.15
N LEU A 140 15.19 -4.91 -6.66
CA LEU A 140 13.98 -4.99 -7.46
C LEU A 140 12.68 -4.94 -6.61
N ALA A 141 12.79 -4.60 -5.33
CA ALA A 141 11.67 -4.53 -4.39
C ALA A 141 10.95 -3.18 -4.46
N SER A 142 9.67 -3.21 -4.81
CA SER A 142 8.78 -2.05 -4.79
C SER A 142 7.34 -2.46 -4.49
N ASP A 143 6.57 -1.53 -3.93
CA ASP A 143 5.15 -1.73 -3.72
C ASP A 143 4.41 -0.39 -3.84
N GLY A 144 3.21 -0.45 -4.40
CA GLY A 144 2.29 0.68 -4.47
C GLY A 144 0.95 0.27 -3.90
N VAL A 145 0.30 1.17 -3.17
CA VAL A 145 -1.03 0.95 -2.59
C VAL A 145 -1.91 2.13 -2.92
N ARG A 146 -3.07 1.85 -3.51
CA ARG A 146 -4.11 2.83 -3.80
C ARG A 146 -5.40 2.45 -3.07
N LYS A 147 -5.89 3.31 -2.18
CA LYS A 147 -7.13 3.11 -1.45
C LYS A 147 -8.09 4.28 -1.67
N LYS A 148 -9.40 4.01 -1.60
CA LYS A 148 -10.44 5.04 -1.63
C LYS A 148 -10.66 5.59 -0.23
N LEU A 149 -10.47 6.89 -0.07
CA LEU A 149 -10.84 7.63 1.13
C LEU A 149 -12.22 8.25 0.94
N LYS A 150 -13.11 8.01 1.90
CA LYS A 150 -14.45 8.60 1.95
C LYS A 150 -14.40 9.94 2.69
N VAL A 151 -14.78 11.01 1.99
CA VAL A 151 -14.86 12.38 2.49
C VAL A 151 -16.31 12.87 2.47
#